data_AF-A0A2D6MGN0-F1
#
_entry.id   AF-A0A2D6MGN0-F1
#
_cell.length_a   1.000
_cell.length_b   1.000
_cell.length_c   1.000
_cell.angle_alpha   90.00
_cell.angle_beta   90.00
_cell.angle_gamma   90.00
#
_symmetry.space_group_name_H-M   'P 1'
#
loop_
_entity.id
_entity.type
_entity.pdbx_description
1 polymer ?
#
loop_
_entity_poly.entity_id
_entity_poly.type
_entity_poly.pdbx_seq_one_letter_code
_entity_poly.pdbx_strand_id
1 'polypeptide(L)' 'MSDNKSGYELRTDLLGMAIGILESRISRQFDNECLRPEGQRQAVSPYTTEDVLVEAEKLYTFVQH' A
#
# COMPACT_ATOMS: atom_id res chain seq x y z
N MET A 1 7.39 18.93 -24.43
CA MET A 1 8.25 17.82 -24.88
C MET A 1 8.89 17.24 -23.64
N SER A 2 8.36 16.09 -23.20
CA SER A 2 8.86 15.20 -22.14
C SER A 2 9.33 15.84 -20.82
N ASP A 3 8.38 16.25 -19.97
CA ASP A 3 8.62 16.27 -18.52
C ASP A 3 8.69 14.82 -18.03
N ASN A 4 9.78 14.14 -18.39
CA ASN A 4 10.14 12.89 -17.74
C ASN A 4 10.45 13.23 -16.30
N LYS A 5 9.49 13.02 -15.38
CA LYS A 5 9.78 12.97 -13.95
C LYS A 5 11.06 12.18 -13.76
N SER A 6 11.99 12.71 -12.97
CA SER A 6 13.23 12.01 -12.70
C SER A 6 12.90 10.62 -12.14
N GLY A 7 13.73 9.62 -12.43
CA GLY A 7 13.51 8.27 -11.90
C GLY A 7 13.49 8.23 -10.36
N TYR A 8 14.00 9.27 -9.69
CA TYR A 8 13.89 9.42 -8.24
C TYR A 8 12.50 9.91 -7.81
N GLU A 9 11.96 10.93 -8.49
CA GLU A 9 10.59 11.42 -8.26
C GLU A 9 9.57 10.32 -8.51
N LEU A 10 9.70 9.58 -9.62
CA LEU A 10 8.80 8.46 -9.92
C LEU A 10 8.84 7.40 -8.82
N ARG A 11 10.02 7.02 -8.31
CA ARG A 11 10.13 6.06 -7.21
C ARG A 11 9.51 6.59 -5.92
N THR A 12 9.70 7.86 -5.62
CA THR A 12 9.13 8.50 -4.42
C THR A 12 7.61 8.49 -4.49
N ASP A 13 7.03 8.84 -5.64
CA ASP A 13 5.58 8.82 -5.86
C ASP A 13 5.02 7.40 -5.75
N LEU A 14 5.68 6.41 -6.36
CA LEU A 14 5.26 5.01 -6.32
C LEU A 14 5.30 4.43 -4.91
N LEU A 15 6.34 4.73 -4.13
CA LEU A 15 6.43 4.33 -2.73
C LEU A 15 5.34 5.00 -1.88
N GLY A 16 5.09 6.30 -2.10
CA GLY A 16 4.01 7.00 -1.41
C GLY A 16 2.62 6.41 -1.71
N MET A 17 2.37 6.08 -2.97
CA MET A 17 1.12 5.41 -3.38
C MET A 17 0.99 4.02 -2.77
N ALA A 18 2.06 3.22 -2.79
CA ALA A 18 2.08 1.89 -2.19
C ALA A 18 1.76 1.94 -0.69
N ILE A 19 2.40 2.85 0.07
CA ILE A 19 2.11 3.07 1.50
C ILE A 19 0.63 3.42 1.69
N GLY A 20 0.10 4.37 0.93
CA GLY A 20 -1.31 4.79 1.05
C GLY A 20 -2.31 3.66 0.78
N ILE A 21 -2.03 2.78 -0.18
CA ILE A 21 -2.86 1.59 -0.46
C ILE A 21 -2.85 0.64 0.74
N LEU A 22 -1.67 0.35 1.28
CA LEU A 22 -1.48 -0.58 2.40
C LEU A 22 -2.12 -0.06 3.68
N GLU A 23 -1.97 1.23 3.98
CA GLU A 23 -2.63 1.90 5.11
C GLU A 23 -4.15 1.84 4.99
N SER A 24 -4.70 2.16 3.80
CA SER A 24 -6.14 2.08 3.55
C SER A 24 -6.68 0.66 3.73
N ARG A 25 -5.91 -0.36 3.29
CA ARG A 25 -6.26 -1.76 3.48
C ARG A 25 -6.31 -2.14 4.96
N ILE A 26 -5.29 -1.76 5.74
CA ILE A 26 -5.24 -2.06 7.18
C ILE A 26 -6.36 -1.35 7.94
N SER A 27 -6.63 -0.08 7.65
CA SER A 27 -7.73 0.65 8.30
C SER A 27 -9.06 -0.06 8.09
N ARG A 28 -9.37 -0.51 6.87
CA ARG A 28 -10.59 -1.28 6.61
C ARG A 28 -10.61 -2.63 7.31
N GLN A 29 -9.46 -3.32 7.37
CA GLN A 29 -9.36 -4.58 8.12
C GLN A 29 -9.65 -4.36 9.60
N PHE A 30 -9.10 -3.30 10.18
CA PHE A 30 -9.33 -2.93 11.57
C PHE A 30 -10.78 -2.57 11.84
N ASP A 31 -11.41 -1.76 10.98
CA ASP A 31 -12.81 -1.41 11.11
C ASP A 31 -13.71 -2.66 11.07
N ASN A 32 -13.47 -3.55 10.10
CA ASN A 32 -14.20 -4.81 9.97
C ASN A 32 -14.01 -5.72 11.18
N GLU A 33 -12.82 -5.73 11.76
CA GLU A 33 -12.48 -6.51 12.95
C GLU A 33 -13.22 -6.02 14.20
N CYS A 34 -13.33 -4.70 14.36
CA CYS A 34 -14.09 -4.11 15.46
C CYS A 34 -15.59 -4.44 15.41
N LEU A 35 -16.13 -4.65 14.20
CA LEU A 35 -17.53 -5.04 13.99
C LEU A 35 -17.81 -6.52 14.30
N ARG A 36 -16.78 -7.36 14.48
CA ARG A 36 -16.96 -8.78 14.84
C ARG A 36 -17.39 -8.92 16.31
N PRO A 37 -18.16 -9.98 16.64
CA PRO A 37 -18.53 -10.30 18.02
C PRO A 37 -17.31 -10.46 18.93
N GLU A 38 -17.46 -10.10 20.20
CA GLU A 38 -16.42 -10.34 21.22
C GLU A 38 -16.07 -11.83 21.30
N GLY A 39 -14.78 -12.14 21.44
CA GLY A 39 -14.27 -13.52 21.42
C GLY A 39 -14.07 -14.13 20.03
N GLN A 40 -14.61 -13.50 18.97
CA GLN A 40 -14.33 -13.87 17.58
C GLN A 40 -13.33 -12.92 16.91
N ARG A 41 -12.83 -11.94 17.66
CA ARG A 41 -11.90 -10.95 17.14
C ARG A 41 -10.49 -11.49 16.96
N GLN A 42 -9.83 -11.10 15.87
CA GLN A 42 -8.45 -11.46 15.53
C GLN A 42 -7.59 -10.20 15.41
N ALA A 43 -6.29 -10.32 15.72
CA ALA A 43 -5.37 -9.20 15.51
C ALA A 43 -5.16 -8.93 14.01
N VAL A 44 -5.28 -7.67 13.60
CA VAL A 44 -4.90 -7.24 12.25
C VAL A 44 -3.38 -7.13 12.18
N SER A 45 -2.77 -7.87 11.25
CA SER A 45 -1.32 -7.85 11.08
C SER A 45 -0.87 -6.56 10.40
N PRO A 46 0.16 -5.87 10.92
CA PRO A 46 0.78 -4.73 10.24
C PRO A 46 1.36 -5.14 8.88
N TYR A 47 1.42 -4.20 7.94
CA TYR A 47 2.18 -4.39 6.70
C TYR A 47 3.67 -4.20 7.00
N THR A 48 4.49 -4.86 6.21
CA THR A 48 5.94 -4.81 6.29
C THR A 48 6.51 -3.91 5.20
N THR A 49 7.80 -3.59 5.30
CA THR A 49 8.52 -2.93 4.22
C THR A 49 8.47 -3.76 2.93
N GLU A 50 8.48 -5.09 3.02
CA GLU A 50 8.40 -5.97 1.85
C GLU A 50 7.07 -5.80 1.11
N ASP A 51 5.96 -5.69 1.86
CA ASP A 51 4.64 -5.40 1.26
C ASP A 51 4.65 -4.08 0.48
N VAL A 52 5.34 -3.06 0.99
CA VAL A 52 5.49 -1.76 0.31
C VAL A 52 6.26 -1.92 -1.00
N LEU A 53 7.37 -2.65 -0.99
CA LEU A 53 8.20 -2.86 -2.17
C LEU A 53 7.45 -3.65 -3.26
N VAL A 54 6.75 -4.72 -2.87
CA VAL A 54 5.93 -5.53 -3.78
C VAL A 54 4.80 -4.70 -4.40
N GLU A 55 4.12 -3.87 -3.60
CA GLU A 55 3.04 -3.03 -4.13
C GLU A 55 3.58 -1.92 -5.04
N ALA A 56 4.72 -1.31 -4.70
CA ALA A 56 5.38 -0.32 -5.54
C ALA A 56 5.87 -0.92 -6.88
N GLU A 57 6.35 -2.17 -6.89
CA GLU A 57 6.75 -2.87 -8.11
C GLU A 57 5.56 -3.11 -9.05
N LYS A 58 4.38 -3.47 -8.50
CA LYS A 58 3.15 -3.59 -9.29
C LYS A 58 2.75 -2.25 -9.92
N LEU A 59 2.80 -1.17 -9.14
CA LEU A 59 2.50 0.18 -9.63
C LEU A 59 3.50 0.62 -10.71
N TYR A 60 4.79 0.33 -10.52
CA TYR A 60 5.82 0.60 -11.52
C TYR A 60 5.54 -0.15 -12.83
N THR A 61 5.27 -1.45 -12.73
CA THR A 61 4.94 -2.31 -13.88
C THR A 61 3.74 -1.76 -14.64
N PHE A 62 2.68 -1.34 -13.93
CA PHE A 62 1.51 -0.72 -14.53
C PHE A 62 1.84 0.58 -15.30
N VAL A 63 2.71 1.43 -14.76
CA VAL A 63 3.10 2.71 -15.38
C VAL A 63 4.03 2.52 -16.59
N GLN A 64 4.81 1.44 -16.63
CA GLN A 64 5.73 1.14 -17.75
C GLN A 64 5.05 0.42 -18.93
N HIS A 65 3.81 -0.04 -18.77
CA HIS A 65 3.00 -0.66 -19.82
C HIS A 65 2.13 0.37 -20.55
#